data_AF-A0A4R6VL98-F1
#
_entry.id   AF-A0A4R6VL98-F1
#
_cell.length_a   1.000
_cell.length_b   1.000
_cell.length_c   1.000
_cell.angle_alpha   90.00
_cell.angle_beta   90.00
_cell.angle_gamma   90.00
#
_symmetry.space_group_name_H-M   'P 1'
#
loop_
_entity.id
_entity.type
_entity.pdbx_description
1 polymer ?
#
loop_
_entity_poly.entity_id
_entity_poly.type
_entity_poly.pdbx_seq_one_letter_code
_entity_poly.pdbx_strand_id
1 'polypeptide(L)'
;MLDGTGHSRGEFTMGTTRARSRPARWLAALGVLVATVLAFSTVVAAPQAEAATVLGQFRNAAGRCLENLNNATTANNKIQIAACGAATNQAQQFSRWANDEAIKTPANRCLGTLNNGTAAGTSVVLQTCAPTNNSQHWVVRTDGLIVNRQAVRCLAPLNNSTTAGTRMVLATCTTATAMRWTVPAASTPTVPPTTTTRPTTTTTVPPTTTTTTPPPARDPLRQPFASSSIWNMPIGSGATYVPANLPALPGGSTGARVPQVDDEPLVLTPTAPLTPILASPGGWGGNRCVTDPATTLATVPIPANYVLPSDNKNQSAAFLAADGRTVVQTQPLARCAAGGPATSYVRYPDQDIYGPGIQGSHGGSGMSALGGSIRIGELRPGSQGPRHALKINLYARGELGQCASRPECFRWPAVKSDSYAVGWYGSVGNNTNTAMRMGSLLAIPPSVNIGSLGLTTEPGRQIAWTLQNYGAYVVDDTYGPSFAFNAENGPAGNMRTQFRADYGQDFEVYASSPNAWSRDVQKLRQVLQVVDNNGPSSVGGGGTPRQPLLPELVEPLVSIPPTLPTPPATTQTSAPVPATSSPAIPDGP
;
A
#
# COMPACT_ATOMS: atom_id res chain seq x y z
N MET A 1 17.90 -62.43 8.72
CA MET A 1 19.01 -62.14 9.65
C MET A 1 19.11 -60.63 9.64
N LEU A 2 18.67 -59.88 10.66
CA LEU A 2 19.02 -59.96 12.10
C LEU A 2 20.54 -59.78 12.28
N ASP A 3 21.13 -58.72 12.84
CA ASP A 3 20.78 -57.71 13.89
C ASP A 3 21.55 -57.98 15.21
N GLY A 4 21.92 -56.92 15.96
CA GLY A 4 22.59 -57.01 17.27
C GLY A 4 23.78 -56.06 17.52
N THR A 5 23.51 -54.94 18.21
CA THR A 5 24.19 -54.37 19.41
C THR A 5 25.69 -54.62 19.71
N GLY A 6 26.48 -53.71 20.33
CA GLY A 6 26.20 -52.41 20.98
C GLY A 6 27.10 -52.17 22.23
N HIS A 7 27.11 -50.95 22.80
CA HIS A 7 27.88 -50.48 24.00
C HIS A 7 29.41 -50.24 23.81
N SER A 8 30.11 -49.33 24.52
CA SER A 8 29.71 -48.31 25.51
C SER A 8 30.60 -47.03 25.47
N ARG A 9 30.26 -46.05 26.32
CA ARG A 9 30.85 -44.69 26.46
C ARG A 9 32.26 -44.65 27.08
N GLY A 10 32.94 -43.52 26.87
CA GLY A 10 34.01 -42.99 27.73
C GLY A 10 34.18 -41.48 27.52
N GLU A 11 33.87 -40.67 28.53
CA GLU A 11 34.06 -39.21 28.54
C GLU A 11 35.43 -38.84 29.13
N PHE A 12 36.00 -37.68 28.78
CA PHE A 12 36.29 -36.60 29.75
C PHE A 12 36.81 -35.32 29.05
N THR A 13 36.53 -34.14 29.63
CA THR A 13 36.85 -32.83 29.05
C THR A 13 37.45 -31.89 30.10
N MET A 14 38.74 -31.56 30.00
CA MET A 14 39.44 -30.43 30.65
C MET A 14 40.87 -30.32 30.05
N GLY A 15 41.52 -29.16 29.93
CA GLY A 15 41.11 -27.81 30.33
C GLY A 15 42.04 -26.71 29.76
N THR A 16 41.95 -25.50 30.30
CA THR A 16 42.71 -24.28 29.91
C THR A 16 44.21 -24.36 30.34
N THR A 17 45.17 -23.47 30.01
CA THR A 17 45.12 -22.01 29.83
C THR A 17 46.42 -21.41 29.22
N ARG A 18 46.33 -20.23 28.57
CA ARG A 18 47.33 -19.11 28.45
C ARG A 18 48.83 -19.36 28.10
N ALA A 19 49.17 -19.02 26.85
CA ALA A 19 50.07 -17.93 26.41
C ALA A 19 51.50 -17.70 27.00
N ARG A 20 52.49 -17.54 26.10
CA ARG A 20 53.59 -16.53 26.23
C ARG A 20 54.26 -16.15 24.89
N SER A 21 55.05 -15.07 24.96
CA SER A 21 55.57 -14.13 23.95
C SER A 21 56.58 -14.59 22.87
N ARG A 22 56.59 -13.81 21.76
CA ARG A 22 57.62 -13.56 20.70
C ARG A 22 59.09 -13.46 21.21
N PRO A 23 60.17 -13.51 20.36
CA PRO A 23 60.29 -13.18 18.91
C PRO A 23 61.03 -14.29 18.07
N ALA A 24 61.71 -14.14 16.90
CA ALA A 24 62.16 -13.01 16.06
C ALA A 24 62.46 -13.36 14.55
N ARG A 25 62.54 -12.30 13.71
CA ARG A 25 63.35 -12.06 12.46
C ARG A 25 63.83 -13.20 11.53
N TRP A 26 63.35 -13.16 10.27
CA TRP A 26 64.12 -13.35 9.01
C TRP A 26 63.60 -12.25 8.04
N LEU A 27 64.45 -11.34 7.51
CA LEU A 27 65.21 -11.37 6.24
C LEU A 27 64.37 -11.11 4.96
N ALA A 28 65.01 -10.60 3.90
CA ALA A 28 64.40 -9.57 3.01
C ALA A 28 64.47 -9.83 1.49
N ALA A 29 63.93 -8.86 0.72
CA ALA A 29 63.93 -8.69 -0.74
C ALA A 29 62.91 -9.55 -1.55
N LEU A 30 62.44 -9.15 -2.73
CA LEU A 30 62.63 -7.89 -3.50
C LEU A 30 61.30 -7.12 -3.65
N GLY A 31 61.38 -5.82 -3.95
CA GLY A 31 60.23 -5.00 -4.35
C GLY A 31 60.18 -4.75 -5.87
N VAL A 32 58.98 -4.80 -6.45
CA VAL A 32 58.69 -4.30 -7.81
C VAL A 32 57.68 -3.16 -7.68
N LEU A 33 58.05 -1.96 -8.11
CA LEU A 33 57.30 -0.74 -7.85
C LEU A 33 56.46 -0.35 -9.09
N VAL A 34 55.26 -0.92 -9.21
CA VAL A 34 54.30 -0.57 -10.27
C VAL A 34 53.49 0.66 -9.83
N ALA A 35 53.82 1.82 -10.37
CA ALA A 35 53.10 3.06 -10.09
C ALA A 35 51.81 3.18 -10.92
N THR A 36 50.73 2.52 -10.49
CA THR A 36 49.39 2.74 -11.06
C THR A 36 48.85 4.10 -10.62
N VAL A 37 48.85 5.07 -11.54
CA VAL A 37 48.21 6.38 -11.33
C VAL A 37 46.69 6.21 -11.26
N LEU A 38 46.15 6.24 -10.04
CA LEU A 38 44.70 6.31 -9.81
C LEU A 38 44.19 7.71 -10.20
N ALA A 39 43.77 7.84 -11.45
CA ALA A 39 42.96 8.97 -11.89
C ALA A 39 41.60 8.93 -11.17
N PHE A 40 41.49 9.65 -10.04
CA PHE A 40 40.22 9.91 -9.38
C PHE A 40 39.36 10.83 -10.26
N SER A 41 38.63 10.24 -11.21
CA SER A 41 37.47 10.90 -11.81
C SER A 41 36.44 11.14 -10.73
N THR A 42 36.40 12.37 -10.21
CA THR A 42 35.31 12.83 -9.35
C THR A 42 34.03 12.85 -10.17
N VAL A 43 33.27 11.76 -10.08
CA VAL A 43 31.89 11.71 -10.56
C VAL A 43 31.08 12.67 -9.70
N VAL A 44 31.03 13.93 -10.12
CA VAL A 44 30.05 14.90 -9.61
C VAL A 44 28.69 14.31 -9.98
N ALA A 45 28.03 13.70 -9.00
CA ALA A 45 26.69 13.20 -9.18
C ALA A 45 25.82 14.37 -9.63
N ALA A 46 25.24 14.28 -10.83
CA ALA A 46 24.25 15.25 -11.25
C ALA A 46 23.16 15.32 -10.18
N PRO A 47 22.77 16.52 -9.71
CA PRO A 47 21.75 16.62 -8.67
C PRO A 47 20.50 15.88 -9.14
N GLN A 48 19.95 15.01 -8.30
CA GLN A 48 18.73 14.31 -8.64
C GLN A 48 17.64 15.34 -8.95
N ALA A 49 16.99 15.19 -10.09
CA ALA A 49 15.94 16.10 -10.52
C ALA A 49 14.72 15.94 -9.60
N GLU A 50 14.67 16.75 -8.55
CA GLU A 50 13.46 16.91 -7.73
C GLU A 50 12.30 17.28 -8.67
N ALA A 51 11.21 16.52 -8.59
CA ALA A 51 10.03 16.80 -9.41
C ALA A 51 9.52 18.21 -9.07
N ALA A 52 9.50 19.09 -10.08
CA ALA A 52 9.22 20.51 -9.89
C ALA A 52 7.91 20.72 -9.10
N THR A 53 8.03 21.36 -7.94
CA THR A 53 6.90 21.59 -7.03
C THR A 53 5.93 22.57 -7.68
N VAL A 54 4.83 22.07 -8.25
CA VAL A 54 3.83 22.96 -8.86
C VAL A 54 3.08 23.72 -7.78
N LEU A 55 3.35 25.02 -7.74
CA LEU A 55 2.58 26.01 -7.01
C LEU A 55 1.38 26.47 -7.83
N GLY A 56 0.27 26.74 -7.15
CA GLY A 56 -0.88 27.41 -7.76
C GLY A 56 -2.03 27.63 -6.79
N GLN A 57 -3.10 28.25 -7.27
CA GLN A 57 -4.29 28.54 -6.47
C GLN A 57 -5.16 27.29 -6.26
N PHE A 58 -5.42 26.95 -5.00
CA PHE A 58 -6.45 25.99 -4.62
C PHE A 58 -7.80 26.74 -4.58
N ARG A 59 -8.71 26.41 -5.50
CA ARG A 59 -9.97 27.13 -5.73
C ARG A 59 -11.16 26.27 -5.31
N ASN A 60 -12.01 26.75 -4.40
CA ASN A 60 -13.22 25.99 -4.05
C ASN A 60 -14.35 26.17 -5.07
N ALA A 61 -15.29 25.22 -5.10
CA ALA A 61 -16.45 25.23 -5.99
C ALA A 61 -17.48 26.33 -5.64
N ALA A 62 -17.21 27.16 -4.62
CA ALA A 62 -17.92 28.39 -4.30
C ALA A 62 -17.18 29.66 -4.79
N GLY A 63 -16.16 29.52 -5.66
CA GLY A 63 -15.47 30.63 -6.31
C GLY A 63 -14.46 31.39 -5.44
N ARG A 64 -14.01 30.80 -4.32
CA ARG A 64 -12.99 31.38 -3.43
C ARG A 64 -11.66 30.67 -3.56
N CYS A 65 -10.58 31.39 -3.30
CA CYS A 65 -9.24 30.82 -3.21
C CYS A 65 -8.88 30.54 -1.76
N LEU A 66 -8.15 29.44 -1.52
CA LEU A 66 -7.40 29.22 -0.29
C LEU A 66 -6.33 30.30 -0.14
N GLU A 67 -6.09 30.78 1.08
CA GLU A 67 -5.15 31.87 1.33
C GLU A 67 -4.43 31.73 2.68
N ASN A 68 -3.11 31.91 2.66
CA ASN A 68 -2.25 32.12 3.80
C ASN A 68 -2.26 33.63 4.13
N LEU A 69 -2.92 34.04 5.21
CA LEU A 69 -3.16 35.46 5.51
C LEU A 69 -1.86 36.28 5.46
N ASN A 70 -1.88 37.39 4.72
CA ASN A 70 -0.76 38.32 4.51
C ASN A 70 0.53 37.66 3.96
N ASN A 71 0.45 36.46 3.39
CA ASN A 71 1.59 35.62 3.02
C ASN A 71 2.60 35.38 4.18
N ALA A 72 2.15 35.48 5.44
CA ALA A 72 3.05 35.43 6.58
C ALA A 72 3.66 34.03 6.76
N THR A 73 4.88 33.99 7.30
CA THR A 73 5.64 32.75 7.56
C THR A 73 5.61 32.32 9.03
N THR A 74 4.99 33.09 9.92
CA THR A 74 4.85 32.78 11.34
C THR A 74 4.11 31.47 11.58
N ALA A 75 4.46 30.77 12.67
CA ALA A 75 3.75 29.56 13.07
C ALA A 75 2.33 29.91 13.58
N ASN A 76 1.39 28.98 13.36
CA ASN A 76 -0.03 29.14 13.60
C ASN A 76 -0.71 30.28 12.83
N ASN A 77 -0.10 30.77 11.73
CA ASN A 77 -0.76 31.78 10.89
C ASN A 77 -2.09 31.26 10.32
N LYS A 78 -3.05 32.17 10.15
CA LYS A 78 -4.42 31.86 9.74
C LYS A 78 -4.47 31.48 8.26
N ILE A 79 -4.91 30.25 7.98
CA ILE A 79 -5.38 29.88 6.65
C ILE A 79 -6.88 30.25 6.54
N GLN A 80 -7.27 30.85 5.42
CA GLN A 80 -8.63 31.34 5.18
C GLN A 80 -9.07 31.12 3.73
N ILE A 81 -10.35 31.39 3.44
CA ILE A 81 -10.81 31.67 2.07
C ILE A 81 -10.78 33.17 1.78
N ALA A 82 -10.44 33.53 0.54
CA ALA A 82 -10.45 34.89 0.02
C ALA A 82 -11.02 34.95 -1.40
N ALA A 83 -11.24 36.16 -1.92
CA ALA A 83 -11.45 36.34 -3.35
C ALA A 83 -10.16 35.93 -4.10
N CYS A 84 -10.30 35.19 -5.21
CA CYS A 84 -9.14 34.80 -6.00
C CYS A 84 -8.47 36.03 -6.64
N GLY A 85 -7.24 36.32 -6.24
CA GLY A 85 -6.41 37.35 -6.84
C GLY A 85 -5.74 36.90 -8.13
N ALA A 86 -4.83 37.73 -8.65
CA ALA A 86 -3.97 37.37 -9.78
C ALA A 86 -3.20 36.07 -9.51
N ALA A 87 -2.92 35.30 -10.57
CA ALA A 87 -2.28 33.99 -10.47
C ALA A 87 -0.88 34.03 -9.80
N THR A 88 -0.23 35.18 -9.75
CA THR A 88 1.06 35.44 -9.11
C THR A 88 0.97 35.77 -7.61
N ASN A 89 -0.23 35.87 -7.03
CA ASN A 89 -0.43 36.21 -5.61
C ASN A 89 0.14 35.11 -4.70
N GLN A 90 1.28 35.39 -4.08
CA GLN A 90 2.02 34.46 -3.20
C GLN A 90 1.19 33.97 -2.01
N ALA A 91 0.32 34.81 -1.45
CA ALA A 91 -0.57 34.42 -0.35
C ALA A 91 -1.55 33.30 -0.72
N GLN A 92 -1.84 33.11 -2.01
CA GLN A 92 -2.78 32.12 -2.53
C GLN A 92 -2.09 30.99 -3.30
N GLN A 93 -0.75 30.89 -3.24
CA GLN A 93 -0.01 29.76 -3.83
C GLN A 93 0.12 28.63 -2.82
N PHE A 94 -0.24 27.42 -3.24
CA PHE A 94 0.00 26.19 -2.51
C PHE A 94 0.49 25.11 -3.47
N SER A 95 1.33 24.20 -2.98
CA SER A 95 1.84 23.08 -3.76
C SER A 95 0.94 21.85 -3.72
N ARG A 96 1.06 20.98 -4.73
CA ARG A 96 0.75 19.55 -4.60
C ARG A 96 1.98 18.69 -4.94
N TRP A 97 1.97 17.46 -4.45
CA TRP A 97 3.18 16.69 -4.09
C TRP A 97 4.01 16.08 -5.21
N ALA A 98 5.25 15.77 -4.79
CA ALA A 98 6.05 14.66 -5.30
C ALA A 98 6.00 13.38 -4.41
N ASN A 99 5.92 13.51 -3.07
CA ASN A 99 6.17 12.37 -2.16
C ASN A 99 5.56 12.37 -0.73
N ASP A 100 5.35 13.51 -0.03
CA ASP A 100 5.22 13.51 1.45
C ASP A 100 3.87 13.93 2.08
N GLU A 101 2.79 14.01 1.30
CA GLU A 101 1.41 14.32 1.75
C GLU A 101 1.18 15.63 2.56
N ALA A 102 2.18 16.47 2.87
CA ALA A 102 2.00 17.80 3.50
C ALA A 102 1.85 18.98 2.51
N ILE A 103 0.74 19.76 2.54
CA ILE A 103 0.49 20.88 1.60
C ILE A 103 1.37 22.07 1.98
N LYS A 104 2.13 22.65 1.03
CA LYS A 104 3.16 23.67 1.34
C LYS A 104 2.89 25.00 0.64
N THR A 105 3.23 26.11 1.31
CA THR A 105 3.36 27.43 0.68
C THR A 105 4.72 27.56 -0.04
N PRO A 106 4.94 28.59 -0.89
CA PRO A 106 6.25 28.84 -1.51
C PRO A 106 7.41 28.99 -0.52
N ALA A 107 7.12 29.38 0.73
CA ALA A 107 8.10 29.52 1.81
C ALA A 107 8.39 28.20 2.56
N ASN A 108 8.03 27.04 1.99
CA ASN A 108 8.17 25.71 2.60
C ASN A 108 7.54 25.60 4.01
N ARG A 109 6.33 26.15 4.16
CA ARG A 109 5.53 26.09 5.39
C ARG A 109 4.29 25.23 5.13
N CYS A 110 4.01 24.28 6.03
CA CYS A 110 2.98 23.27 5.81
C CYS A 110 1.63 23.65 6.41
N LEU A 111 0.53 23.24 5.80
CA LEU A 111 -0.80 23.25 6.43
C LEU A 111 -0.86 22.16 7.50
N GLY A 112 -1.13 22.54 8.74
CA GLY A 112 -1.35 21.62 9.86
C GLY A 112 -2.63 21.91 10.61
N THR A 113 -3.06 20.95 11.41
CA THR A 113 -4.16 21.16 12.37
C THR A 113 -3.60 21.83 13.64
N LEU A 114 -4.31 22.84 14.16
CA LEU A 114 -3.87 23.53 15.37
C LEU A 114 -3.77 22.53 16.53
N ASN A 115 -2.60 22.51 17.18
CA ASN A 115 -2.24 21.59 18.26
C ASN A 115 -2.45 20.09 17.93
N ASN A 116 -2.33 19.71 16.64
CA ASN A 116 -2.60 18.36 16.13
C ASN A 116 -4.03 17.83 16.42
N GLY A 117 -5.01 18.73 16.64
CA GLY A 117 -6.36 18.37 17.03
C GLY A 117 -7.22 17.77 15.90
N THR A 118 -7.96 16.71 16.19
CA THR A 118 -8.76 15.94 15.22
C THR A 118 -10.27 16.25 15.24
N ALA A 119 -10.70 17.15 16.12
CA ALA A 119 -12.11 17.53 16.27
C ALA A 119 -12.64 18.37 15.09
N ALA A 120 -13.95 18.30 14.86
CA ALA A 120 -14.61 19.25 13.97
C ALA A 120 -14.52 20.67 14.56
N GLY A 121 -14.25 21.67 13.74
CA GLY A 121 -14.05 23.05 14.15
C GLY A 121 -12.62 23.42 14.56
N THR A 122 -11.70 22.46 14.70
CA THR A 122 -10.25 22.74 14.88
C THR A 122 -9.73 23.53 13.69
N SER A 123 -9.03 24.63 13.95
CA SER A 123 -8.43 25.49 12.91
C SER A 123 -7.37 24.75 12.11
N VAL A 124 -7.36 24.97 10.79
CA VAL A 124 -6.21 24.67 9.93
C VAL A 124 -5.33 25.92 9.86
N VAL A 125 -4.04 25.74 10.15
CA VAL A 125 -3.08 26.82 10.38
C VAL A 125 -1.75 26.52 9.71
N LEU A 126 -0.93 27.55 9.50
CA LEU A 126 0.42 27.39 8.95
C LEU A 126 1.41 26.88 10.01
N GLN A 127 2.22 25.88 9.69
CA GLN A 127 3.17 25.26 10.60
C GLN A 127 4.53 24.98 9.93
N THR A 128 5.52 24.60 10.75
CA THR A 128 6.77 24.01 10.29
C THR A 128 6.52 22.59 9.81
N CYS A 129 6.95 22.28 8.58
CA CYS A 129 6.80 20.95 7.99
C CYS A 129 7.51 19.88 8.84
N ALA A 130 6.76 18.86 9.25
CA ALA A 130 7.23 17.74 10.05
C ALA A 130 6.76 16.43 9.38
N PRO A 131 7.58 15.76 8.54
CA PRO A 131 7.15 14.63 7.70
C PRO A 131 6.66 13.36 8.43
N THR A 132 6.74 13.32 9.76
CA THR A 132 6.17 12.27 10.62
C THR A 132 4.83 12.67 11.25
N ASN A 133 4.39 13.92 11.09
CA ASN A 133 3.20 14.47 11.72
C ASN A 133 1.98 14.36 10.80
N ASN A 134 1.20 13.28 10.96
CA ASN A 134 -0.03 13.05 10.18
C ASN A 134 -1.09 14.17 10.29
N SER A 135 -1.01 15.07 11.28
CA SER A 135 -1.86 16.26 11.37
C SER A 135 -1.56 17.28 10.25
N GLN A 136 -0.40 17.19 9.61
CA GLN A 136 -0.01 17.97 8.44
C GLN A 136 -0.23 17.24 7.11
N HIS A 137 -0.68 15.97 7.12
CA HIS A 137 -0.85 15.16 5.91
C HIS A 137 -2.29 15.27 5.37
N TRP A 138 -2.45 15.47 4.06
CA TRP A 138 -3.73 15.75 3.40
C TRP A 138 -3.90 14.97 2.09
N VAL A 139 -4.96 14.16 2.02
CA VAL A 139 -5.34 13.42 0.81
C VAL A 139 -6.29 14.29 -0.02
N VAL A 140 -5.90 14.66 -1.24
CA VAL A 140 -6.78 15.32 -2.21
C VAL A 140 -7.53 14.26 -3.01
N ARG A 141 -8.86 14.24 -2.89
CA ARG A 141 -9.76 13.32 -3.58
C ARG A 141 -10.22 13.87 -4.93
N THR A 142 -10.63 12.97 -5.82
CA THR A 142 -11.16 13.27 -7.16
C THR A 142 -12.53 13.98 -7.13
N ASP A 143 -13.26 13.90 -6.01
CA ASP A 143 -14.51 14.63 -5.77
C ASP A 143 -14.27 16.07 -5.24
N GLY A 144 -13.01 16.53 -5.22
CA GLY A 144 -12.57 17.83 -4.75
C GLY A 144 -12.36 17.92 -3.23
N LEU A 145 -12.68 16.90 -2.45
CA LEU A 145 -12.48 16.96 -1.00
C LEU A 145 -10.99 16.84 -0.64
N ILE A 146 -10.53 17.63 0.31
CA ILE A 146 -9.14 17.57 0.83
C ILE A 146 -9.22 17.10 2.28
N VAL A 147 -8.79 15.88 2.56
CA VAL A 147 -9.02 15.17 3.83
C VAL A 147 -7.73 15.08 4.65
N ASN A 148 -7.75 15.54 5.89
CA ASN A 148 -6.64 15.37 6.82
C ASN A 148 -6.46 13.90 7.22
N ARG A 149 -5.24 13.37 7.10
CA ARG A 149 -4.94 11.94 7.34
C ARG A 149 -5.12 11.53 8.79
N GLN A 150 -4.72 12.36 9.76
CA GLN A 150 -4.88 12.04 11.18
C GLN A 150 -6.33 12.19 11.65
N ALA A 151 -7.04 13.20 11.16
CA ALA A 151 -8.37 13.55 11.65
C ALA A 151 -9.54 12.90 10.89
N VAL A 152 -9.29 12.36 9.69
CA VAL A 152 -10.32 11.85 8.75
C VAL A 152 -11.43 12.88 8.51
N ARG A 153 -11.03 14.14 8.32
CA ARG A 153 -11.91 15.31 8.21
C ARG A 153 -11.49 16.24 7.08
N CYS A 154 -12.47 16.89 6.47
CA CYS A 154 -12.27 17.74 5.31
C CYS A 154 -11.82 19.16 5.67
N LEU A 155 -10.92 19.71 4.85
CA LEU A 155 -10.52 21.11 4.82
C LEU A 155 -11.71 21.97 4.31
N ALA A 156 -12.38 22.65 5.23
CA ALA A 156 -13.58 23.44 4.95
C ALA A 156 -13.47 24.85 5.53
N PRO A 157 -14.09 25.87 4.92
CA PRO A 157 -14.36 27.13 5.61
C PRO A 157 -15.28 26.86 6.80
N LEU A 158 -15.08 27.57 7.92
CA LEU A 158 -15.96 27.47 9.08
C LEU A 158 -17.44 27.61 8.66
N ASN A 159 -18.26 26.65 9.08
CA ASN A 159 -19.70 26.54 8.78
C ASN A 159 -20.04 26.55 7.27
N ASN A 160 -19.11 26.14 6.39
CA ASN A 160 -19.23 26.23 4.92
C ASN A 160 -19.49 27.66 4.41
N SER A 161 -19.14 28.68 5.19
CA SER A 161 -19.28 30.08 4.78
C SER A 161 -18.48 30.39 3.51
N THR A 162 -19.06 31.20 2.63
CA THR A 162 -18.43 31.71 1.40
C THR A 162 -17.91 33.15 1.55
N THR A 163 -17.97 33.71 2.76
CA THR A 163 -17.47 35.06 3.08
C THR A 163 -15.95 35.07 3.11
N ALA A 164 -15.33 36.02 2.40
CA ALA A 164 -13.87 36.20 2.43
C ALA A 164 -13.38 36.53 3.85
N GLY A 165 -12.22 36.00 4.23
CA GLY A 165 -11.71 36.07 5.60
C GLY A 165 -12.24 34.97 6.53
N THR A 166 -13.13 34.08 6.09
CA THR A 166 -13.54 32.90 6.90
C THR A 166 -12.33 31.98 7.13
N ARG A 167 -12.05 31.61 8.38
CA ARG A 167 -10.95 30.67 8.73
C ARG A 167 -11.22 29.26 8.19
N MET A 168 -10.15 28.56 7.84
CA MET A 168 -10.21 27.14 7.52
C MET A 168 -10.25 26.27 8.78
N VAL A 169 -11.02 25.19 8.72
CA VAL A 169 -11.20 24.21 9.80
C VAL A 169 -11.24 22.79 9.26
N LEU A 170 -11.05 21.83 10.16
CA LEU A 170 -11.55 20.47 9.98
C LEU A 170 -13.08 20.46 10.09
N ALA A 171 -13.76 19.87 9.12
CA ALA A 171 -15.19 19.60 9.15
C ALA A 171 -15.50 18.13 8.86
N THR A 172 -16.69 17.66 9.22
CA THR A 172 -17.25 16.44 8.62
C THR A 172 -17.33 16.64 7.11
N CYS A 173 -16.84 15.67 6.34
CA CYS A 173 -16.87 15.72 4.88
C CYS A 173 -18.32 15.68 4.36
N THR A 174 -18.66 16.61 3.46
CA THR A 174 -19.98 16.70 2.82
C THR A 174 -19.83 17.13 1.36
N THR A 175 -20.92 17.12 0.60
CA THR A 175 -20.96 17.58 -0.80
C THR A 175 -20.94 19.11 -0.97
N ALA A 176 -20.80 19.89 0.11
CA ALA A 176 -20.89 21.34 0.09
C ALA A 176 -19.79 21.99 -0.79
N THR A 177 -20.20 22.89 -1.68
CA THR A 177 -19.31 23.57 -2.65
C THR A 177 -18.18 24.37 -1.99
N ALA A 178 -18.39 24.85 -0.76
CA ALA A 178 -17.39 25.58 0.02
C ALA A 178 -16.17 24.71 0.41
N MET A 179 -16.32 23.38 0.53
CA MET A 179 -15.24 22.45 0.93
C MET A 179 -14.74 21.54 -0.20
N ARG A 180 -15.23 21.72 -1.43
CA ARG A 180 -14.74 21.03 -2.63
C ARG A 180 -13.78 21.93 -3.39
N TRP A 181 -12.60 21.43 -3.74
CA TRP A 181 -11.44 22.18 -4.23
C TRP A 181 -10.94 21.65 -5.57
N THR A 182 -10.77 22.55 -6.53
CA THR A 182 -9.90 22.35 -7.68
C THR A 182 -8.48 22.73 -7.28
N VAL A 183 -7.54 21.81 -7.42
CA VAL A 183 -6.11 22.03 -7.13
C VAL A 183 -5.27 22.07 -8.41
N PRO A 184 -4.14 22.79 -8.47
CA PRO A 184 -3.28 22.88 -9.65
C PRO A 184 -2.85 21.51 -10.17
N ALA A 185 -2.68 21.36 -11.49
CA ALA A 185 -2.17 20.12 -12.08
C ALA A 185 -0.67 19.92 -11.76
N ALA A 186 -0.25 18.68 -11.48
CA ALA A 186 1.17 18.36 -11.38
C ALA A 186 1.79 18.37 -12.79
N SER A 187 2.95 19.00 -12.96
CA SER A 187 3.54 19.24 -14.27
C SER A 187 4.28 18.01 -14.79
N THR A 188 3.63 17.28 -15.69
CA THR A 188 4.36 16.46 -16.68
C THR A 188 5.29 17.34 -17.52
N PRO A 189 6.47 16.87 -17.95
CA PRO A 189 7.26 17.56 -18.97
C PRO A 189 6.47 17.64 -20.29
N THR A 190 6.00 18.83 -20.66
CA THR A 190 5.13 19.01 -21.83
C THR A 190 5.93 19.07 -23.13
N VAL A 191 5.81 18.03 -23.95
CA VAL A 191 6.21 18.11 -25.37
C VAL A 191 5.15 18.94 -26.13
N PRO A 192 5.53 19.88 -27.03
CA PRO A 192 4.56 20.69 -27.76
C PRO A 192 3.62 19.84 -28.64
N PRO A 193 2.30 20.14 -28.68
CA PRO A 193 1.35 19.38 -29.48
C PRO A 193 1.48 19.74 -30.97
N THR A 194 1.76 18.75 -31.82
CA THR A 194 1.67 18.90 -33.27
C THR A 194 0.21 18.98 -33.68
N THR A 195 -0.16 20.02 -34.44
CA THR A 195 -1.54 20.23 -34.89
C THR A 195 -1.90 19.29 -36.04
N THR A 196 -2.98 18.51 -35.88
CA THR A 196 -3.64 17.82 -36.99
C THR A 196 -5.14 18.00 -36.84
N THR A 197 -5.73 18.80 -37.71
CA THR A 197 -7.16 19.12 -37.72
C THR A 197 -7.96 17.95 -38.31
N ARG A 198 -8.97 17.48 -37.59
CA ARG A 198 -9.99 16.56 -38.12
C ARG A 198 -11.35 17.28 -38.08
N PRO A 199 -12.16 17.26 -39.16
CA PRO A 199 -13.47 17.89 -39.16
C PRO A 199 -14.42 17.21 -38.18
N THR A 200 -15.27 18.01 -37.52
CA THR A 200 -16.38 17.53 -36.68
C THR A 200 -17.68 17.70 -37.43
N THR A 201 -18.36 16.60 -37.76
CA THR A 201 -19.74 16.62 -38.25
C THR A 201 -20.70 16.67 -37.07
N THR A 202 -21.41 17.79 -36.93
CA THR A 202 -22.42 17.97 -35.88
C THR A 202 -23.70 17.21 -36.22
N THR A 203 -24.11 16.29 -35.35
CA THR A 203 -25.46 15.69 -35.37
C THR A 203 -26.15 15.98 -34.05
N THR A 204 -27.25 16.73 -34.09
CA THR A 204 -27.99 17.18 -32.91
C THR A 204 -28.88 16.06 -32.37
N VAL A 205 -28.70 15.69 -31.09
CA VAL A 205 -29.57 14.74 -30.38
C VAL A 205 -30.34 15.49 -29.28
N PRO A 206 -31.68 15.31 -29.13
CA PRO A 206 -32.45 15.95 -28.08
C PRO A 206 -32.05 15.49 -26.66
N PRO A 207 -32.31 16.29 -25.61
CA PRO A 207 -31.91 15.96 -24.24
C PRO A 207 -32.82 14.88 -23.62
N THR A 208 -32.35 13.64 -23.58
CA THR A 208 -32.96 12.58 -22.76
C THR A 208 -32.76 12.88 -21.28
N THR A 209 -33.82 12.87 -20.49
CA THR A 209 -33.78 13.01 -19.02
C THR A 209 -33.13 11.78 -18.38
N THR A 210 -31.83 11.86 -18.12
CA THR A 210 -31.09 10.81 -17.41
C THR A 210 -31.42 10.81 -15.92
N THR A 211 -32.33 9.93 -15.51
CA THR A 211 -32.46 9.51 -14.11
C THR A 211 -31.14 8.88 -13.67
N THR A 212 -30.34 9.63 -12.91
CA THR A 212 -29.02 9.21 -12.44
C THR A 212 -29.15 8.16 -11.34
N THR A 213 -29.38 6.92 -11.78
CA THR A 213 -29.12 5.72 -10.96
C THR A 213 -27.68 5.82 -10.44
N PRO A 214 -27.44 5.76 -9.11
CA PRO A 214 -26.09 5.79 -8.59
C PRO A 214 -25.24 4.67 -9.20
N PRO A 215 -23.95 4.90 -9.48
CA PRO A 215 -23.07 3.82 -9.92
C PRO A 215 -23.10 2.69 -8.87
N PRO A 216 -23.10 1.41 -9.30
CA PRO A 216 -23.23 0.28 -8.38
C PRO A 216 -22.11 0.34 -7.33
N ALA A 217 -22.50 0.32 -6.05
CA ALA A 217 -21.57 0.48 -4.94
C ALA A 217 -20.54 -0.66 -4.95
N ARG A 218 -19.26 -0.31 -5.00
CA ARG A 218 -18.16 -1.27 -4.92
C ARG A 218 -18.08 -1.83 -3.49
N ASP A 219 -18.04 -3.15 -3.38
CA ASP A 219 -17.89 -3.87 -2.12
C ASP A 219 -16.39 -3.89 -1.71
N PRO A 220 -15.99 -3.20 -0.62
CA PRO A 220 -14.59 -3.17 -0.18
C PRO A 220 -14.06 -4.54 0.27
N LEU A 221 -14.93 -5.49 0.62
CA LEU A 221 -14.51 -6.84 1.04
C LEU A 221 -14.15 -7.74 -0.15
N ARG A 222 -14.62 -7.38 -1.35
CA ARG A 222 -14.30 -8.06 -2.62
C ARG A 222 -13.25 -7.30 -3.42
N GLN A 223 -13.38 -5.98 -3.48
CA GLN A 223 -12.49 -5.08 -4.21
C GLN A 223 -12.06 -3.94 -3.28
N PRO A 224 -11.06 -4.17 -2.41
CA PRO A 224 -10.56 -3.17 -1.47
C PRO A 224 -9.82 -2.02 -2.16
N PHE A 225 -9.49 -0.99 -1.38
CA PHE A 225 -8.62 0.14 -1.70
C PHE A 225 -9.16 1.12 -2.76
N ALA A 226 -8.58 2.31 -2.80
CA ALA A 226 -8.98 3.38 -3.72
C ALA A 226 -8.91 2.94 -5.19
N SER A 227 -9.69 3.56 -6.08
CA SER A 227 -9.64 3.32 -7.52
C SER A 227 -8.25 3.58 -8.12
N SER A 228 -7.50 4.49 -7.49
CA SER A 228 -6.12 4.86 -7.81
C SER A 228 -5.03 3.98 -7.14
N SER A 229 -5.43 2.99 -6.36
CA SER A 229 -4.48 2.04 -5.72
C SER A 229 -3.64 1.30 -6.76
N ILE A 230 -2.40 0.95 -6.40
CA ILE A 230 -1.52 0.09 -7.20
C ILE A 230 -2.18 -1.22 -7.61
N TRP A 231 -3.11 -1.73 -6.78
CA TRP A 231 -3.82 -2.97 -7.03
C TRP A 231 -4.96 -2.77 -8.03
N ASN A 232 -5.63 -1.63 -8.01
CA ASN A 232 -6.82 -1.38 -8.84
C ASN A 232 -6.50 -0.68 -10.16
N MET A 233 -5.31 -0.10 -10.30
CA MET A 233 -4.86 0.60 -11.50
C MET A 233 -4.60 -0.38 -12.66
N PRO A 234 -5.29 -0.24 -13.81
CA PRO A 234 -4.93 -0.96 -15.02
C PRO A 234 -3.63 -0.43 -15.62
N ILE A 235 -2.93 -1.29 -16.38
CA ILE A 235 -1.81 -0.90 -17.22
C ILE A 235 -2.23 0.24 -18.15
N GLY A 236 -1.43 1.30 -18.21
CA GLY A 236 -1.72 2.50 -18.98
C GLY A 236 -1.01 2.54 -20.34
N SER A 237 -1.54 3.37 -21.25
CA SER A 237 -1.02 3.54 -22.62
C SER A 237 0.38 4.19 -22.67
N GLY A 238 0.86 4.76 -21.57
CA GLY A 238 2.20 5.33 -21.43
C GLY A 238 3.24 4.34 -20.91
N ALA A 239 2.86 3.09 -20.60
CA ALA A 239 3.76 2.08 -20.06
C ALA A 239 4.96 1.79 -20.97
N THR A 240 6.18 1.99 -20.45
CA THR A 240 7.42 1.56 -21.08
C THR A 240 7.83 0.19 -20.54
N TYR A 241 8.36 -0.66 -21.42
CA TYR A 241 8.68 -2.05 -21.10
C TYR A 241 10.17 -2.32 -21.25
N VAL A 242 10.76 -3.02 -20.27
CA VAL A 242 12.12 -3.59 -20.38
C VAL A 242 12.08 -5.10 -20.08
N PRO A 243 13.03 -5.89 -20.63
CA PRO A 243 12.97 -7.34 -20.49
C PRO A 243 13.04 -7.83 -19.04
N ALA A 244 12.07 -8.64 -18.62
CA ALA A 244 12.12 -9.35 -17.34
C ALA A 244 13.05 -10.58 -17.40
N ASN A 245 13.20 -11.17 -18.59
CA ASN A 245 14.03 -12.36 -18.87
C ASN A 245 13.71 -13.59 -18.00
N LEU A 246 12.45 -13.73 -17.59
CA LEU A 246 11.99 -14.89 -16.82
C LEU A 246 12.03 -16.18 -17.66
N PRO A 247 12.69 -17.25 -17.19
CA PRO A 247 12.67 -18.55 -17.87
C PRO A 247 11.31 -19.24 -17.71
N ALA A 248 10.96 -20.16 -18.61
CA ALA A 248 9.78 -21.03 -18.44
C ALA A 248 9.84 -21.78 -17.09
N LEU A 249 11.00 -22.38 -16.80
CA LEU A 249 11.29 -23.12 -15.57
C LEU A 249 12.17 -22.27 -14.64
N PRO A 250 11.69 -21.93 -13.42
CA PRO A 250 12.53 -21.31 -12.40
C PRO A 250 13.81 -22.11 -12.15
N GLY A 251 14.96 -21.44 -12.20
CA GLY A 251 16.28 -22.07 -12.04
C GLY A 251 16.58 -23.23 -13.00
N GLY A 252 15.84 -23.36 -14.12
CA GLY A 252 15.93 -24.50 -15.03
C GLY A 252 15.33 -25.81 -14.50
N SER A 253 14.68 -25.80 -13.32
CA SER A 253 14.22 -27.01 -12.65
C SER A 253 12.84 -27.47 -13.13
N THR A 254 12.75 -28.71 -13.63
CA THR A 254 11.47 -29.39 -13.87
C THR A 254 10.76 -29.76 -12.57
N GLY A 255 11.49 -29.84 -11.45
CA GLY A 255 10.96 -29.99 -10.09
C GLY A 255 10.47 -28.68 -9.45
N ALA A 256 10.53 -27.55 -10.17
CA ALA A 256 9.92 -26.30 -9.70
C ALA A 256 8.38 -26.39 -9.68
N ARG A 257 7.74 -25.65 -8.76
CA ARG A 257 6.29 -25.46 -8.80
C ARG A 257 5.94 -24.24 -9.65
N VAL A 258 5.19 -24.47 -10.73
CA VAL A 258 4.83 -23.46 -11.73
C VAL A 258 3.35 -23.65 -12.11
N PRO A 259 2.40 -23.01 -11.41
CA PRO A 259 2.63 -22.15 -10.25
C PRO A 259 2.72 -22.91 -8.91
N GLN A 260 3.38 -22.28 -7.95
CA GLN A 260 3.17 -22.46 -6.52
C GLN A 260 2.01 -21.57 -6.05
N VAL A 261 1.46 -21.80 -4.85
CA VAL A 261 0.65 -20.80 -4.15
C VAL A 261 1.34 -20.35 -2.87
N ASP A 262 1.30 -19.04 -2.62
CA ASP A 262 1.46 -18.51 -1.27
C ASP A 262 0.06 -18.25 -0.70
N ASP A 263 -0.28 -18.92 0.40
CA ASP A 263 -1.63 -18.90 0.97
C ASP A 263 -1.76 -17.73 1.96
N GLU A 264 -2.67 -16.80 1.69
CA GLU A 264 -2.86 -15.53 2.40
C GLU A 264 -4.07 -15.65 3.37
N PRO A 265 -3.86 -15.59 4.70
CA PRO A 265 -4.95 -15.59 5.68
C PRO A 265 -5.70 -14.26 5.68
N LEU A 266 -6.80 -14.20 4.93
CA LEU A 266 -7.60 -12.97 4.73
C LEU A 266 -8.93 -13.07 5.49
N VAL A 267 -8.98 -12.40 6.65
CA VAL A 267 -10.04 -12.50 7.66
C VAL A 267 -10.89 -11.22 7.63
N LEU A 268 -11.79 -11.14 6.66
CA LEU A 268 -12.62 -9.95 6.38
C LEU A 268 -14.00 -10.02 7.06
N THR A 269 -14.03 -10.46 8.31
CA THR A 269 -15.26 -10.71 9.09
C THR A 269 -15.33 -9.80 10.32
N PRO A 270 -15.60 -8.49 10.17
CA PRO A 270 -15.44 -7.49 11.23
C PRO A 270 -16.36 -7.69 12.44
N THR A 271 -17.47 -8.43 12.27
CA THR A 271 -18.43 -8.78 13.32
C THR A 271 -18.06 -10.06 14.11
N ALA A 272 -16.94 -10.71 13.79
CA ALA A 272 -16.50 -11.91 14.49
C ALA A 272 -15.93 -11.59 15.89
N PRO A 273 -15.86 -12.58 16.81
CA PRO A 273 -15.30 -12.37 18.15
C PRO A 273 -13.87 -11.81 18.11
N LEU A 274 -13.64 -10.77 18.92
CA LEU A 274 -12.31 -10.19 19.11
C LEU A 274 -11.36 -11.24 19.71
N THR A 275 -10.37 -11.64 18.92
CA THR A 275 -9.37 -12.65 19.25
C THR A 275 -7.99 -11.99 19.31
N PRO A 276 -7.19 -12.21 20.36
CA PRO A 276 -5.82 -11.70 20.41
C PRO A 276 -4.92 -12.47 19.44
N ILE A 277 -4.04 -11.74 18.77
CA ILE A 277 -2.85 -12.26 18.10
C ILE A 277 -1.68 -12.10 19.06
N LEU A 278 -1.24 -13.22 19.64
CA LEU A 278 -0.07 -13.27 20.51
C LEU A 278 1.22 -13.31 19.67
N ALA A 279 2.33 -12.85 20.24
CA ALA A 279 3.63 -13.05 19.63
C ALA A 279 4.01 -14.55 19.64
N SER A 280 4.78 -14.98 18.65
CA SER A 280 5.36 -16.32 18.60
C SER A 280 6.81 -16.27 18.15
N PRO A 281 7.75 -16.93 18.85
CA PRO A 281 9.13 -17.05 18.41
C PRO A 281 9.30 -18.00 17.21
N GLY A 282 8.24 -18.69 16.76
CA GLY A 282 8.33 -19.70 15.70
C GLY A 282 8.78 -19.14 14.34
N GLY A 283 8.38 -17.91 13.99
CA GLY A 283 8.77 -17.29 12.72
C GLY A 283 8.46 -18.17 11.50
N TRP A 284 9.34 -18.17 10.51
CA TRP A 284 9.12 -18.85 9.23
C TRP A 284 9.42 -20.36 9.25
N GLY A 285 10.18 -20.87 10.23
CA GLY A 285 10.65 -22.27 10.26
C GLY A 285 10.55 -23.01 11.59
N GLY A 286 9.93 -22.40 12.61
CA GLY A 286 9.66 -23.00 13.92
C GLY A 286 8.16 -23.10 14.22
N ASN A 287 7.81 -23.78 15.31
CA ASN A 287 6.41 -24.03 15.68
C ASN A 287 5.71 -22.73 16.13
N ARG A 288 4.83 -22.19 15.27
CA ARG A 288 4.06 -20.97 15.50
C ARG A 288 2.98 -21.13 16.57
N CYS A 289 2.58 -22.37 16.90
CA CYS A 289 1.65 -22.64 18.00
C CYS A 289 2.25 -22.34 19.39
N VAL A 290 3.56 -22.12 19.49
CA VAL A 290 4.21 -21.65 20.72
C VAL A 290 3.96 -20.15 20.86
N THR A 291 3.23 -19.76 21.90
CA THR A 291 2.92 -18.37 22.25
C THR A 291 3.96 -17.78 23.19
N ASP A 292 4.30 -16.50 23.02
CA ASP A 292 4.57 -15.63 24.17
C ASP A 292 3.24 -14.98 24.61
N PRO A 293 2.66 -15.42 25.75
CA PRO A 293 1.38 -14.88 26.21
C PRO A 293 1.49 -13.48 26.83
N ALA A 294 2.70 -12.97 27.12
CA ALA A 294 2.88 -11.62 27.64
C ALA A 294 2.75 -10.55 26.54
N THR A 295 3.05 -10.90 25.29
CA THR A 295 3.07 -9.96 24.16
C THR A 295 1.88 -10.17 23.23
N THR A 296 0.87 -9.29 23.32
CA THR A 296 -0.22 -9.20 22.32
C THR A 296 0.18 -8.22 21.21
N LEU A 297 0.24 -8.68 19.96
CA LEU A 297 0.57 -7.87 18.79
C LEU A 297 -0.64 -7.05 18.30
N ALA A 298 -1.83 -7.65 18.32
CA ALA A 298 -3.10 -7.02 17.99
C ALA A 298 -4.27 -7.79 18.61
N THR A 299 -5.46 -7.19 18.64
CA THR A 299 -6.72 -7.87 18.93
C THR A 299 -7.68 -7.56 17.79
N VAL A 300 -8.16 -8.59 17.09
CA VAL A 300 -8.90 -8.45 15.82
C VAL A 300 -10.08 -9.45 15.74
N PRO A 301 -11.12 -9.16 14.94
CA PRO A 301 -12.20 -10.12 14.68
C PRO A 301 -11.68 -11.39 14.00
N ILE A 302 -11.86 -12.57 14.62
CA ILE A 302 -11.57 -13.88 13.99
C ILE A 302 -12.70 -14.86 14.32
N PRO A 303 -13.36 -15.50 13.33
CA PRO A 303 -14.42 -16.48 13.58
C PRO A 303 -13.91 -17.64 14.44
N ALA A 304 -14.64 -18.04 15.47
CA ALA A 304 -14.14 -18.98 16.48
C ALA A 304 -13.73 -20.35 15.87
N ASN A 305 -14.38 -20.78 14.80
CA ASN A 305 -14.07 -22.03 14.08
C ASN A 305 -12.88 -21.93 13.10
N TYR A 306 -12.34 -20.74 12.81
CA TYR A 306 -11.21 -20.60 11.89
C TYR A 306 -9.91 -21.10 12.54
N VAL A 307 -9.31 -22.13 11.94
CA VAL A 307 -8.06 -22.77 12.35
C VAL A 307 -7.08 -22.70 11.19
N LEU A 308 -5.83 -22.35 11.49
CA LEU A 308 -4.73 -22.28 10.53
C LEU A 308 -3.51 -22.97 11.17
N PRO A 309 -3.09 -24.15 10.69
CA PRO A 309 -1.98 -24.87 11.30
C PRO A 309 -0.66 -24.11 11.16
N SER A 310 0.25 -24.33 12.11
CA SER A 310 1.65 -23.95 11.94
C SER A 310 2.26 -24.80 10.82
N ASP A 311 2.66 -24.15 9.72
CA ASP A 311 3.46 -24.74 8.65
C ASP A 311 4.68 -23.84 8.36
N ASN A 312 5.42 -24.12 7.29
CA ASN A 312 6.58 -23.32 6.86
C ASN A 312 6.23 -22.35 5.70
N LYS A 313 4.94 -22.11 5.41
CA LYS A 313 4.53 -21.12 4.40
C LYS A 313 4.66 -19.70 4.95
N ASN A 314 4.55 -18.72 4.06
CA ASN A 314 4.73 -17.32 4.38
C ASN A 314 3.56 -16.73 5.19
N GLN A 315 2.33 -17.23 4.98
CA GLN A 315 1.11 -16.90 5.75
C GLN A 315 0.98 -15.39 6.05
N SER A 316 1.11 -14.56 5.00
CA SER A 316 0.95 -13.10 5.04
C SER A 316 -0.53 -12.77 5.30
N ALA A 317 -0.86 -12.25 6.48
CA ALA A 317 -2.24 -12.16 6.94
C ALA A 317 -2.77 -10.72 6.98
N ALA A 318 -4.06 -10.56 6.68
CA ALA A 318 -4.80 -9.33 6.86
C ALA A 318 -6.16 -9.57 7.52
N PHE A 319 -6.54 -8.68 8.43
CA PHE A 319 -7.77 -8.72 9.21
C PHE A 319 -8.51 -7.40 9.05
N LEU A 320 -9.83 -7.45 8.82
CA LEU A 320 -10.65 -6.25 8.95
C LEU A 320 -11.07 -6.10 10.41
N ALA A 321 -10.67 -4.99 11.03
CA ALA A 321 -11.01 -4.67 12.41
C ALA A 321 -12.52 -4.42 12.59
N ALA A 322 -12.97 -4.40 13.85
CA ALA A 322 -14.39 -4.25 14.20
C ALA A 322 -15.00 -2.88 13.81
N ASP A 323 -14.18 -1.92 13.39
CA ASP A 323 -14.63 -0.64 12.80
C ASP A 323 -15.08 -0.78 11.33
N GLY A 324 -14.88 -1.93 10.70
CA GLY A 324 -15.20 -2.19 9.29
C GLY A 324 -14.29 -1.45 8.31
N ARG A 325 -13.16 -0.89 8.76
CA ARG A 325 -12.29 -0.02 7.96
C ARG A 325 -10.80 -0.36 8.08
N THR A 326 -10.31 -0.60 9.29
CA THR A 326 -8.87 -0.76 9.54
C THR A 326 -8.40 -2.17 9.20
N VAL A 327 -7.48 -2.26 8.24
CA VAL A 327 -6.84 -3.51 7.80
C VAL A 327 -5.57 -3.71 8.62
N VAL A 328 -5.66 -4.53 9.67
CA VAL A 328 -4.52 -4.93 10.50
C VAL A 328 -3.76 -6.06 9.81
N GLN A 329 -2.43 -6.02 9.81
CA GLN A 329 -1.59 -6.95 9.03
C GLN A 329 -0.46 -7.57 9.86
N THR A 330 -0.25 -8.88 9.74
CA THR A 330 0.74 -9.65 10.53
C THR A 330 1.39 -10.77 9.71
N GLN A 331 2.62 -11.17 10.05
CA GLN A 331 3.28 -12.32 9.42
C GLN A 331 4.27 -13.03 10.38
N PRO A 332 4.47 -14.37 10.25
CA PRO A 332 3.59 -15.33 9.60
C PRO A 332 2.52 -15.82 10.59
N LEU A 333 1.25 -15.83 10.18
CA LEU A 333 0.12 -16.13 11.07
C LEU A 333 -0.14 -17.63 11.22
N ALA A 334 -0.28 -18.13 12.44
CA ALA A 334 -0.97 -19.39 12.73
C ALA A 334 -2.12 -19.20 13.74
N ARG A 335 -3.03 -20.18 13.80
CA ARG A 335 -4.07 -20.32 14.84
C ARG A 335 -4.39 -21.80 15.01
N CYS A 336 -3.66 -22.47 15.90
CA CYS A 336 -3.63 -23.94 15.95
C CYS A 336 -4.82 -24.60 16.67
N ALA A 337 -5.73 -23.83 17.26
CA ALA A 337 -6.94 -24.35 17.93
C ALA A 337 -8.15 -23.43 17.69
N ALA A 338 -9.32 -24.03 17.50
CA ALA A 338 -10.59 -23.30 17.44
C ALA A 338 -10.90 -22.63 18.79
N GLY A 339 -11.48 -21.44 18.77
CA GLY A 339 -11.75 -20.60 19.95
C GLY A 339 -10.50 -19.99 20.60
N GLY A 340 -9.30 -20.54 20.35
CA GLY A 340 -8.04 -20.07 20.92
C GLY A 340 -7.53 -18.75 20.32
N PRO A 341 -6.43 -18.20 20.89
CA PRO A 341 -5.73 -17.07 20.33
C PRO A 341 -5.13 -17.41 18.96
N ALA A 342 -4.87 -16.38 18.16
CA ALA A 342 -3.97 -16.49 17.02
C ALA A 342 -2.54 -16.14 17.45
N THR A 343 -1.57 -16.42 16.57
CA THR A 343 -0.13 -16.29 16.81
C THR A 343 0.56 -15.74 15.57
N SER A 344 1.49 -14.78 15.74
CA SER A 344 2.33 -14.26 14.64
C SER A 344 3.71 -13.85 15.17
N TYR A 345 4.72 -13.81 14.30
CA TYR A 345 6.05 -13.31 14.68
C TYR A 345 6.07 -11.78 14.79
N VAL A 346 5.48 -11.08 13.82
CA VAL A 346 5.49 -9.61 13.75
C VAL A 346 4.15 -9.03 13.24
N ARG A 347 3.89 -7.77 13.61
CA ARG A 347 2.80 -6.92 13.11
C ARG A 347 3.37 -5.77 12.27
N TYR A 348 2.60 -5.36 11.26
CA TYR A 348 2.93 -4.29 10.33
C TYR A 348 1.99 -3.08 10.52
N PRO A 349 2.31 -1.91 9.95
CA PRO A 349 1.40 -0.77 9.97
C PRO A 349 0.04 -1.12 9.38
N ASP A 350 -1.02 -0.73 10.07
CA ASP A 350 -2.38 -0.93 9.59
C ASP A 350 -2.64 -0.09 8.32
N GLN A 351 -3.59 -0.50 7.48
CA GLN A 351 -4.03 0.26 6.30
C GLN A 351 -5.52 0.60 6.39
N ASP A 352 -5.96 1.59 5.63
CA ASP A 352 -7.38 1.88 5.41
C ASP A 352 -7.88 1.04 4.22
N ILE A 353 -8.97 0.29 4.36
CA ILE A 353 -9.60 -0.47 3.27
C ILE A 353 -10.16 0.43 2.15
N TYR A 354 -10.32 1.73 2.38
CA TYR A 354 -10.62 2.77 1.39
C TYR A 354 -9.37 3.49 0.87
N GLY A 355 -8.21 3.28 1.51
CA GLY A 355 -6.94 3.95 1.23
C GLY A 355 -6.15 3.35 0.06
N PRO A 356 -4.87 3.73 -0.13
CA PRO A 356 -4.06 3.25 -1.25
C PRO A 356 -3.62 1.78 -1.13
N GLY A 357 -3.63 1.19 0.07
CA GLY A 357 -3.38 -0.23 0.30
C GLY A 357 -1.98 -0.73 -0.04
N ILE A 358 -0.98 0.16 -0.14
CA ILE A 358 0.35 -0.22 -0.63
C ILE A 358 1.09 -1.09 0.38
N GLN A 359 1.16 -0.66 1.64
CA GLN A 359 2.05 -1.27 2.65
C GLN A 359 1.39 -2.43 3.39
N GLY A 360 2.21 -3.35 3.91
CA GLY A 360 1.74 -4.41 4.78
C GLY A 360 2.76 -5.52 5.02
N SER A 361 2.22 -6.72 5.16
CA SER A 361 2.88 -7.83 5.84
C SER A 361 3.93 -8.61 5.06
N HIS A 362 4.10 -8.41 3.75
CA HIS A 362 5.09 -9.16 2.99
C HIS A 362 6.52 -8.96 3.50
N GLY A 363 7.22 -10.06 3.75
CA GLY A 363 8.51 -10.12 4.43
C GLY A 363 9.64 -9.43 3.65
N GLY A 364 9.66 -9.63 2.34
CA GLY A 364 10.56 -9.04 1.36
C GLY A 364 10.17 -7.62 0.98
N SER A 365 9.02 -7.43 0.31
CA SER A 365 8.61 -6.13 -0.26
C SER A 365 8.09 -5.09 0.76
N GLY A 366 7.43 -5.54 1.83
CA GLY A 366 6.65 -4.68 2.72
C GLY A 366 5.32 -4.23 2.14
N MET A 367 4.81 -4.94 1.14
CA MET A 367 3.52 -4.66 0.49
C MET A 367 2.35 -5.40 1.18
N SER A 368 1.11 -5.06 0.83
CA SER A 368 -0.10 -5.55 1.52
C SER A 368 -0.41 -7.04 1.30
N ALA A 369 -0.85 -7.73 2.37
CA ALA A 369 -1.44 -9.07 2.29
C ALA A 369 -2.82 -9.07 1.60
N LEU A 370 -3.61 -8.03 1.81
CA LEU A 370 -4.96 -7.94 1.23
C LEU A 370 -4.93 -7.59 -0.27
N GLY A 371 -4.05 -6.66 -0.67
CA GLY A 371 -3.97 -6.20 -2.04
C GLY A 371 -3.37 -7.24 -2.98
N GLY A 372 -3.94 -7.40 -4.18
CA GLY A 372 -3.41 -8.24 -5.25
C GLY A 372 -3.45 -9.76 -5.03
N SER A 373 -3.94 -10.24 -3.88
CA SER A 373 -4.20 -11.65 -3.61
C SER A 373 -5.40 -12.13 -4.42
N ILE A 374 -5.25 -13.22 -5.20
CA ILE A 374 -6.35 -13.81 -5.98
C ILE A 374 -7.47 -14.26 -5.03
N ARG A 375 -8.66 -13.69 -5.20
CA ARG A 375 -9.82 -13.89 -4.31
C ARG A 375 -10.66 -15.09 -4.74
N ILE A 376 -11.43 -15.64 -3.80
CA ILE A 376 -12.49 -16.61 -4.10
C ILE A 376 -13.51 -15.93 -5.04
N GLY A 377 -13.97 -16.67 -6.06
CA GLY A 377 -14.91 -16.17 -7.06
C GLY A 377 -14.30 -15.50 -8.30
N GLU A 378 -12.99 -15.26 -8.38
CA GLU A 378 -12.40 -14.56 -9.54
C GLU A 378 -12.00 -15.49 -10.69
N LEU A 379 -11.36 -16.62 -10.41
CA LEU A 379 -10.97 -17.63 -11.41
C LEU A 379 -12.03 -18.73 -11.58
N ARG A 380 -13.30 -18.37 -11.81
CA ARG A 380 -14.38 -19.34 -12.13
C ARG A 380 -14.42 -19.67 -13.62
N PRO A 381 -14.98 -20.82 -14.03
CA PRO A 381 -15.35 -21.05 -15.43
C PRO A 381 -16.29 -19.94 -15.94
N GLY A 382 -16.09 -19.48 -17.16
CA GLY A 382 -16.81 -18.35 -17.76
C GLY A 382 -16.36 -16.94 -17.29
N SER A 383 -15.44 -16.82 -16.33
CA SER A 383 -14.87 -15.52 -15.94
C SER A 383 -13.82 -15.01 -16.94
N GLN A 384 -13.63 -13.70 -16.96
CA GLN A 384 -12.60 -13.01 -17.76
C GLN A 384 -11.21 -13.01 -17.09
N GLY A 385 -11.14 -13.26 -15.78
CA GLY A 385 -9.95 -13.12 -14.92
C GLY A 385 -10.08 -11.99 -13.87
N PRO A 386 -9.23 -11.99 -12.82
CA PRO A 386 -9.21 -10.94 -11.79
C PRO A 386 -9.06 -9.53 -12.39
N ARG A 387 -9.75 -8.55 -11.79
CA ARG A 387 -9.77 -7.15 -12.25
C ARG A 387 -8.89 -6.22 -11.42
N HIS A 388 -7.73 -6.73 -11.01
CA HIS A 388 -6.72 -6.04 -10.22
C HIS A 388 -5.32 -6.57 -10.61
N ALA A 389 -4.27 -5.81 -10.29
CA ALA A 389 -2.89 -6.27 -10.42
C ALA A 389 -2.64 -7.39 -9.40
N LEU A 390 -2.01 -8.48 -9.82
CA LEU A 390 -1.78 -9.65 -8.96
C LEU A 390 -0.55 -9.46 -8.06
N LYS A 391 -0.41 -10.31 -7.04
CA LYS A 391 0.87 -10.56 -6.38
C LYS A 391 1.50 -11.86 -6.90
N ILE A 392 2.82 -11.83 -7.04
CA ILE A 392 3.65 -12.99 -7.41
C ILE A 392 4.91 -13.05 -6.55
N ASN A 393 5.37 -14.27 -6.26
CA ASN A 393 6.70 -14.50 -5.68
C ASN A 393 7.59 -15.14 -6.76
N LEU A 394 8.84 -14.70 -6.86
CA LEU A 394 9.84 -15.20 -7.81
C LEU A 394 10.97 -15.94 -7.09
N TYR A 395 11.71 -16.78 -7.81
CA TYR A 395 12.97 -17.35 -7.29
C TYR A 395 14.06 -16.27 -7.31
N ALA A 396 14.09 -15.38 -6.32
CA ALA A 396 14.85 -14.14 -6.35
C ALA A 396 16.36 -14.36 -6.51
N ARG A 397 16.86 -15.50 -6.01
CA ARG A 397 18.25 -15.91 -6.17
C ARG A 397 18.72 -16.01 -7.63
N GLY A 398 17.83 -16.30 -8.58
CA GLY A 398 18.12 -16.28 -10.02
C GLY A 398 17.34 -15.26 -10.83
N GLU A 399 16.14 -14.87 -10.39
CA GLU A 399 15.16 -14.11 -11.20
C GLU A 399 15.13 -12.61 -10.87
N LEU A 400 15.61 -12.20 -9.70
CA LEU A 400 15.85 -10.78 -9.39
C LEU A 400 17.32 -10.41 -9.66
N GLY A 401 17.57 -9.13 -9.94
CA GLY A 401 18.91 -8.61 -10.18
C GLY A 401 19.75 -8.50 -8.90
N GLN A 402 21.08 -8.57 -9.06
CA GLN A 402 22.06 -8.29 -8.02
C GLN A 402 21.99 -6.83 -7.52
N CYS A 403 22.28 -6.62 -6.24
CA CYS A 403 22.28 -5.31 -5.56
C CYS A 403 23.45 -5.24 -4.58
N ALA A 404 24.09 -4.06 -4.47
CA ALA A 404 25.17 -3.79 -3.52
C ALA A 404 24.63 -3.33 -2.14
N SER A 405 23.46 -2.71 -2.10
CA SER A 405 22.80 -2.28 -0.86
C SER A 405 21.30 -2.65 -0.83
N ARG A 406 20.72 -2.79 0.37
CA ARG A 406 19.29 -3.15 0.52
C ARG A 406 18.33 -2.18 -0.19
N PRO A 407 18.55 -0.85 -0.22
CA PRO A 407 17.77 0.10 -1.04
C PRO A 407 17.78 -0.17 -2.55
N GLU A 408 18.85 -0.75 -3.11
CA GLU A 408 18.88 -1.11 -4.54
C GLU A 408 18.10 -2.39 -4.85
N CYS A 409 17.89 -3.27 -3.86
CA CYS A 409 17.25 -4.57 -4.07
C CYS A 409 15.72 -4.48 -4.26
N PHE A 410 15.12 -3.30 -4.07
CA PHE A 410 13.69 -3.05 -4.26
C PHE A 410 13.44 -1.77 -5.08
N ARG A 411 12.24 -1.64 -5.64
CA ARG A 411 11.76 -0.41 -6.29
C ARG A 411 10.28 -0.17 -5.95
N TRP A 412 9.82 1.07 -6.13
CA TRP A 412 8.43 1.44 -5.84
C TRP A 412 7.44 0.52 -6.60
N PRO A 413 6.38 0.00 -5.94
CA PRO A 413 5.84 0.40 -4.63
C PRO A 413 6.36 -0.39 -3.42
N ALA A 414 7.33 -1.30 -3.56
CA ALA A 414 7.96 -1.90 -2.39
C ALA A 414 8.74 -0.85 -1.56
N VAL A 415 8.80 -1.07 -0.25
CA VAL A 415 9.45 -0.18 0.73
C VAL A 415 10.64 -0.82 1.42
N LYS A 416 10.86 -2.12 1.17
CA LYS A 416 12.02 -2.89 1.62
C LYS A 416 12.30 -4.04 0.64
N SER A 417 13.42 -4.70 0.90
CA SER A 417 13.84 -6.00 0.37
C SER A 417 14.04 -6.96 1.55
N ASP A 418 14.20 -8.26 1.30
CA ASP A 418 14.59 -9.21 2.33
C ASP A 418 15.87 -8.79 3.09
N SER A 419 16.03 -9.28 4.32
CA SER A 419 17.22 -9.00 5.12
C SER A 419 18.51 -9.55 4.50
N TYR A 420 18.39 -10.66 3.77
CA TYR A 420 19.47 -11.39 3.09
C TYR A 420 19.61 -11.03 1.59
N ALA A 421 18.85 -10.05 1.08
CA ALA A 421 18.79 -9.76 -0.36
C ALA A 421 20.16 -9.43 -1.00
N VAL A 422 20.99 -8.64 -0.31
CA VAL A 422 22.35 -8.28 -0.76
C VAL A 422 23.23 -9.53 -0.75
N GLY A 423 23.76 -9.89 -1.93
CA GLY A 423 24.54 -11.12 -2.13
C GLY A 423 23.70 -12.39 -2.36
N TRP A 424 22.38 -12.35 -2.17
CA TRP A 424 21.47 -13.47 -2.52
C TRP A 424 20.79 -13.26 -3.86
N TYR A 425 20.16 -12.10 -4.10
CA TYR A 425 19.42 -11.82 -5.34
C TYR A 425 20.36 -11.87 -6.54
N GLY A 426 19.96 -12.60 -7.59
CA GLY A 426 20.77 -12.80 -8.79
C GLY A 426 22.12 -13.51 -8.59
N SER A 427 22.37 -14.13 -7.42
CA SER A 427 23.61 -14.88 -7.16
C SER A 427 23.71 -16.19 -7.96
N VAL A 428 22.59 -16.73 -8.42
CA VAL A 428 22.55 -17.85 -9.39
C VAL A 428 22.44 -17.26 -10.78
N GLY A 429 23.43 -17.56 -11.64
CA GLY A 429 23.46 -17.11 -13.03
C GLY A 429 23.97 -15.66 -13.23
N ASN A 430 24.39 -14.97 -12.17
CA ASN A 430 24.86 -13.57 -12.21
C ASN A 430 23.87 -12.61 -12.89
N ASN A 431 22.61 -12.65 -12.46
CA ASN A 431 21.57 -11.80 -13.01
C ASN A 431 21.81 -10.33 -12.63
N THR A 432 22.21 -9.50 -13.59
CA THR A 432 22.48 -8.07 -13.42
C THR A 432 21.29 -7.17 -13.77
N ASN A 433 20.09 -7.74 -13.99
CA ASN A 433 18.91 -6.98 -14.41
C ASN A 433 18.39 -6.06 -13.29
N THR A 434 18.85 -4.82 -13.29
CA THR A 434 18.50 -3.80 -12.29
C THR A 434 17.01 -3.43 -12.29
N ALA A 435 16.26 -3.75 -13.35
CA ALA A 435 14.82 -3.53 -13.41
C ALA A 435 14.00 -4.63 -12.71
N MET A 436 14.57 -5.83 -12.53
CA MET A 436 13.96 -6.95 -11.80
C MET A 436 14.30 -6.86 -10.32
N ARG A 437 13.40 -6.25 -9.55
CA ARG A 437 13.55 -5.97 -8.10
C ARG A 437 12.31 -6.41 -7.34
N MET A 438 12.43 -6.44 -6.01
CA MET A 438 11.25 -6.54 -5.16
C MET A 438 10.39 -5.28 -5.38
N GLY A 439 9.08 -5.43 -5.59
CA GLY A 439 8.18 -4.36 -6.01
C GLY A 439 8.13 -4.06 -7.52
N SER A 440 8.87 -4.77 -8.38
CA SER A 440 8.71 -4.58 -9.83
C SER A 440 7.31 -5.00 -10.31
N LEU A 441 6.67 -4.12 -11.09
CA LEU A 441 5.45 -4.44 -11.84
C LEU A 441 5.82 -5.19 -13.12
N LEU A 442 5.35 -6.42 -13.27
CA LEU A 442 5.49 -7.23 -14.47
C LEU A 442 4.15 -7.27 -15.23
N ALA A 443 4.17 -7.07 -16.54
CA ALA A 443 2.97 -7.16 -17.37
C ALA A 443 3.29 -7.74 -18.76
N ILE A 444 2.25 -8.22 -19.44
CA ILE A 444 2.34 -8.66 -20.84
C ILE A 444 2.10 -7.43 -21.74
N PRO A 445 3.08 -7.00 -22.58
CA PRO A 445 2.94 -5.79 -23.39
C PRO A 445 1.69 -5.79 -24.30
N PRO A 446 1.12 -4.61 -24.63
CA PRO A 446 -0.03 -4.50 -25.54
C PRO A 446 0.21 -5.03 -26.95
N SER A 447 1.47 -5.08 -27.38
CA SER A 447 1.90 -5.64 -28.68
C SER A 447 1.86 -7.17 -28.73
N VAL A 448 1.77 -7.86 -27.59
CA VAL A 448 1.67 -9.33 -27.54
C VAL A 448 0.21 -9.74 -27.70
N ASN A 449 -0.11 -10.45 -28.78
CA ASN A 449 -1.41 -11.07 -28.95
C ASN A 449 -1.55 -12.28 -28.00
N ILE A 450 -2.25 -12.11 -26.88
CA ILE A 450 -2.47 -13.18 -25.89
C ILE A 450 -3.23 -14.39 -26.44
N GLY A 451 -4.03 -14.22 -27.51
CA GLY A 451 -4.68 -15.33 -28.21
C GLY A 451 -3.70 -16.21 -28.98
N SER A 452 -2.58 -15.64 -29.47
CA SER A 452 -1.53 -16.37 -30.20
C SER A 452 -0.54 -17.13 -29.30
N LEU A 453 -0.64 -16.99 -27.97
CA LEU A 453 0.20 -17.72 -27.01
C LEU A 453 -0.15 -19.22 -26.91
N GLY A 454 -1.23 -19.66 -27.57
CA GLY A 454 -1.66 -21.06 -27.57
C GLY A 454 -2.01 -21.57 -26.18
N LEU A 455 -2.65 -20.73 -25.35
CA LEU A 455 -3.02 -21.04 -23.96
C LEU A 455 -4.24 -21.96 -23.94
N THR A 456 -4.02 -23.19 -23.46
CA THR A 456 -4.96 -24.30 -23.63
C THR A 456 -6.08 -24.32 -22.58
N THR A 457 -5.76 -23.94 -21.35
CA THR A 457 -6.69 -23.87 -20.21
C THR A 457 -7.40 -22.52 -20.12
N GLU A 458 -8.62 -22.55 -19.61
CA GLU A 458 -9.39 -21.33 -19.29
C GLU A 458 -8.69 -20.44 -18.25
N PRO A 459 -8.25 -20.94 -17.07
CA PRO A 459 -7.52 -20.11 -16.12
C PRO A 459 -6.20 -19.56 -16.68
N GLY A 460 -5.54 -20.28 -17.60
CA GLY A 460 -4.39 -19.75 -18.35
C GLY A 460 -4.75 -18.50 -19.16
N ARG A 461 -5.89 -18.51 -19.86
CA ARG A 461 -6.40 -17.35 -20.61
C ARG A 461 -6.88 -16.22 -19.70
N GLN A 462 -7.51 -16.53 -18.57
CA GLN A 462 -7.93 -15.55 -17.56
C GLN A 462 -6.73 -14.78 -16.98
N ILE A 463 -5.68 -15.50 -16.55
CA ILE A 463 -4.45 -14.88 -16.06
C ILE A 463 -3.72 -14.12 -17.18
N ALA A 464 -3.72 -14.60 -18.42
CA ALA A 464 -3.17 -13.84 -19.56
C ALA A 464 -3.84 -12.48 -19.75
N TRP A 465 -5.17 -12.43 -19.62
CA TRP A 465 -5.94 -11.21 -19.70
C TRP A 465 -5.60 -10.26 -18.54
N THR A 466 -5.56 -10.76 -17.30
CA THR A 466 -5.20 -9.95 -16.13
C THR A 466 -3.76 -9.43 -16.20
N LEU A 467 -2.78 -10.27 -16.56
CA LEU A 467 -1.38 -9.86 -16.71
C LEU A 467 -1.15 -8.87 -17.85
N GLN A 468 -2.03 -8.84 -18.86
CA GLN A 468 -1.99 -7.84 -19.93
C GLN A 468 -2.71 -6.52 -19.59
N ASN A 469 -3.72 -6.56 -18.72
CA ASN A 469 -4.57 -5.40 -18.39
C ASN A 469 -4.23 -4.73 -17.06
N TYR A 470 -3.65 -5.45 -16.10
CA TYR A 470 -3.29 -4.95 -14.76
C TYR A 470 -1.86 -5.36 -14.33
N GLY A 471 -1.35 -6.50 -14.82
CA GLY A 471 -0.02 -7.00 -14.47
C GLY A 471 0.04 -7.70 -13.11
N ALA A 472 1.25 -7.85 -12.58
CA ALA A 472 1.52 -8.43 -11.27
C ALA A 472 2.77 -7.81 -10.61
N TYR A 473 2.72 -7.55 -9.30
CA TYR A 473 3.84 -7.08 -8.50
C TYR A 473 4.62 -8.23 -7.87
N VAL A 474 5.95 -8.17 -7.94
CA VAL A 474 6.82 -9.10 -7.20
C VAL A 474 6.85 -8.71 -5.72
N VAL A 475 6.36 -9.57 -4.82
CA VAL A 475 6.22 -9.24 -3.39
C VAL A 475 7.15 -9.97 -2.43
N ASP A 476 7.59 -11.19 -2.73
CA ASP A 476 8.53 -11.99 -1.92
C ASP A 476 9.41 -12.93 -2.78
N ASP A 477 10.47 -13.48 -2.17
CA ASP A 477 11.27 -14.60 -2.72
C ASP A 477 10.55 -15.96 -2.47
N THR A 478 10.60 -16.88 -3.43
CA THR A 478 10.20 -18.29 -3.22
C THR A 478 11.28 -19.14 -2.53
N TYR A 479 12.48 -18.57 -2.32
CA TYR A 479 13.69 -19.15 -1.71
C TYR A 479 14.33 -20.31 -2.50
N GLY A 480 13.52 -21.27 -2.95
CA GLY A 480 13.88 -22.30 -3.93
C GLY A 480 13.25 -22.04 -5.30
N PRO A 481 13.64 -22.80 -6.34
CA PRO A 481 13.12 -22.63 -7.70
C PRO A 481 11.61 -22.89 -7.79
N SER A 482 10.83 -21.82 -7.86
CA SER A 482 9.37 -21.83 -7.95
C SER A 482 8.86 -20.51 -8.54
N PHE A 483 7.57 -20.45 -8.88
CA PHE A 483 6.86 -19.23 -9.24
C PHE A 483 5.51 -19.22 -8.54
N ALA A 484 5.30 -18.38 -7.54
CA ALA A 484 4.03 -18.37 -6.80
C ALA A 484 3.07 -17.27 -7.28
N PHE A 485 1.78 -17.56 -7.23
CA PHE A 485 0.73 -16.54 -7.07
C PHE A 485 0.27 -16.52 -5.61
N ASN A 486 -0.06 -15.36 -5.08
CA ASN A 486 -0.63 -15.22 -3.73
C ASN A 486 -2.16 -15.33 -3.81
N ALA A 487 -2.79 -16.08 -2.90
CA ALA A 487 -4.22 -16.37 -2.98
C ALA A 487 -4.93 -16.52 -1.62
N GLU A 488 -6.23 -16.25 -1.61
CA GLU A 488 -7.07 -16.28 -0.41
C GLU A 488 -7.18 -17.67 0.25
N ASN A 489 -6.89 -17.70 1.56
CA ASN A 489 -7.08 -18.83 2.48
C ASN A 489 -7.72 -18.37 3.81
N GLY A 490 -8.96 -17.88 3.75
CA GLY A 490 -9.67 -17.24 4.87
C GLY A 490 -10.81 -18.10 5.47
N PRO A 491 -11.54 -17.58 6.48
CA PRO A 491 -12.74 -18.21 7.00
C PRO A 491 -13.90 -18.28 5.98
N ALA A 492 -13.84 -17.48 4.91
CA ALA A 492 -14.77 -17.54 3.79
C ALA A 492 -14.48 -18.72 2.82
N GLY A 493 -13.35 -19.42 3.00
CA GLY A 493 -12.92 -20.55 2.18
C GLY A 493 -11.47 -20.43 1.70
N ASN A 494 -11.10 -21.30 0.76
CA ASN A 494 -9.77 -21.31 0.15
C ASN A 494 -9.88 -21.31 -1.39
N MET A 495 -9.14 -20.42 -2.05
CA MET A 495 -9.15 -20.24 -3.51
C MET A 495 -8.69 -21.50 -4.25
N ARG A 496 -7.66 -22.20 -3.74
CA ARG A 496 -7.14 -23.46 -4.30
C ARG A 496 -8.20 -24.56 -4.28
N THR A 497 -8.97 -24.66 -3.18
CA THR A 497 -10.07 -25.62 -3.04
C THR A 497 -11.19 -25.34 -4.04
N GLN A 498 -11.56 -24.06 -4.23
CA GLN A 498 -12.52 -23.67 -5.26
C GLN A 498 -12.01 -24.01 -6.66
N PHE A 499 -10.79 -23.63 -7.01
CA PHE A 499 -10.16 -23.92 -8.30
C PHE A 499 -10.12 -25.42 -8.59
N ARG A 500 -9.86 -26.25 -7.57
CA ARG A 500 -9.88 -27.72 -7.71
C ARG A 500 -11.27 -28.26 -8.01
N ALA A 501 -12.32 -27.70 -7.40
CA ALA A 501 -13.70 -28.06 -7.67
C ALA A 501 -14.18 -27.59 -9.06
N ASP A 502 -13.74 -26.40 -9.49
CA ASP A 502 -14.10 -25.80 -10.79
C ASP A 502 -13.44 -26.51 -11.99
N TYR A 503 -12.15 -26.84 -11.90
CA TYR A 503 -11.35 -27.32 -13.04
C TYR A 503 -10.83 -28.76 -12.90
N GLY A 504 -11.15 -29.46 -11.80
CA GLY A 504 -10.73 -30.85 -11.57
C GLY A 504 -9.23 -31.07 -11.29
N GLN A 505 -8.42 -30.02 -11.37
CA GLN A 505 -6.96 -30.00 -11.21
C GLN A 505 -6.53 -29.07 -10.07
N ASP A 506 -5.39 -29.33 -9.43
CA ASP A 506 -4.85 -28.42 -8.43
C ASP A 506 -4.32 -27.13 -9.07
N PHE A 507 -4.45 -26.00 -8.38
CA PHE A 507 -3.80 -24.76 -8.81
C PHE A 507 -2.29 -24.88 -8.70
N GLU A 508 -1.80 -25.48 -7.61
CA GLU A 508 -0.38 -25.64 -7.31
C GLU A 508 0.16 -26.94 -7.92
N VAL A 509 1.03 -26.83 -8.92
CA VAL A 509 1.50 -27.97 -9.73
C VAL A 509 2.99 -27.88 -10.06
N TYR A 510 3.64 -29.05 -10.14
CA TYR A 510 5.02 -29.18 -10.57
C TYR A 510 5.16 -29.02 -12.09
N ALA A 511 6.21 -28.33 -12.54
CA ALA A 511 6.44 -28.06 -13.96
C ALA A 511 6.67 -29.31 -14.82
N SER A 512 7.15 -30.39 -14.20
CA SER A 512 7.28 -31.74 -14.78
C SER A 512 5.95 -32.49 -14.96
N SER A 513 4.86 -32.02 -14.35
CA SER A 513 3.57 -32.70 -14.43
C SER A 513 3.00 -32.59 -15.86
N PRO A 514 2.31 -33.60 -16.41
CA PRO A 514 1.69 -33.55 -17.75
C PRO A 514 0.46 -32.61 -17.82
N ASN A 515 0.36 -31.67 -16.88
CA ASN A 515 -0.74 -30.75 -16.66
C ASN A 515 -0.72 -29.55 -17.64
N ALA A 516 -1.88 -29.21 -18.19
CA ALA A 516 -2.01 -28.13 -19.19
C ALA A 516 -1.87 -26.72 -18.59
N TRP A 517 -2.40 -26.52 -17.38
CA TRP A 517 -2.34 -25.25 -16.65
C TRP A 517 -0.90 -24.85 -16.30
N SER A 518 -0.04 -25.80 -15.88
CA SER A 518 1.38 -25.53 -15.68
C SER A 518 2.07 -25.06 -16.96
N ARG A 519 1.82 -25.73 -18.10
CA ARG A 519 2.39 -25.34 -19.41
C ARG A 519 1.94 -23.94 -19.84
N ASP A 520 0.71 -23.56 -19.53
CA ASP A 520 0.21 -22.21 -19.80
C ASP A 520 0.91 -21.16 -18.90
N VAL A 521 1.08 -21.43 -17.60
CA VAL A 521 1.80 -20.52 -16.69
C VAL A 521 3.31 -20.40 -17.03
N GLN A 522 3.93 -21.50 -17.49
CA GLN A 522 5.30 -21.48 -18.01
C GLN A 522 5.45 -20.54 -19.21
N LYS A 523 4.51 -20.57 -20.17
CA LYS A 523 4.47 -19.62 -21.31
C LYS A 523 4.25 -18.17 -20.84
N LEU A 524 3.33 -17.96 -19.90
CA LEU A 524 2.98 -16.63 -19.39
C LEU A 524 4.19 -15.94 -18.76
N ARG A 525 5.00 -16.67 -17.98
CA ARG A 525 6.27 -16.16 -17.43
C ARG A 525 7.20 -15.60 -18.50
N GLN A 526 7.36 -16.32 -19.62
CA GLN A 526 8.29 -15.94 -20.69
C GLN A 526 7.91 -14.64 -21.43
N VAL A 527 6.63 -14.23 -21.40
CA VAL A 527 6.12 -13.02 -22.08
C VAL A 527 5.87 -11.85 -21.13
N LEU A 528 6.19 -11.99 -19.84
CA LEU A 528 6.23 -10.87 -18.90
C LEU A 528 7.43 -9.97 -19.20
N GLN A 529 7.20 -8.66 -19.07
CA GLN A 529 8.20 -7.59 -19.14
C GLN A 529 8.01 -6.66 -17.93
N VAL A 530 9.07 -5.98 -17.49
CA VAL A 530 8.96 -4.99 -16.41
C VAL A 530 8.35 -3.71 -16.97
N VAL A 531 7.33 -3.16 -16.31
CA VAL A 531 6.81 -1.81 -16.58
C VAL A 531 7.74 -0.81 -15.91
N ASP A 532 8.75 -0.33 -16.64
CA ASP A 532 9.91 0.33 -16.04
C ASP A 532 9.61 1.75 -15.53
N ASN A 533 8.65 2.44 -16.17
CA ASN A 533 8.13 3.73 -15.73
C ASN A 533 6.97 3.62 -14.73
N ASN A 534 6.71 2.46 -14.13
CA ASN A 534 5.77 2.34 -13.02
C ASN A 534 6.29 3.09 -11.77
N GLY A 535 5.61 4.17 -11.39
CA GLY A 535 6.01 5.05 -10.29
C GLY A 535 4.82 5.71 -9.60
N PRO A 536 5.03 6.44 -8.49
CA PRO A 536 3.95 7.05 -7.70
C PRO A 536 3.13 8.09 -8.45
N SER A 537 3.69 8.70 -9.50
CA SER A 537 3.00 9.62 -10.43
C SER A 537 2.57 8.96 -11.76
N SER A 538 2.89 7.68 -11.94
CA SER A 538 2.77 6.94 -13.21
C SER A 538 2.44 5.45 -12.93
N VAL A 539 1.47 5.22 -12.05
CA VAL A 539 1.02 3.87 -11.66
C VAL A 539 0.56 3.10 -12.90
N GLY A 540 0.97 1.84 -13.04
CA GLY A 540 0.70 1.05 -14.25
C GLY A 540 1.37 1.58 -15.53
N GLY A 541 2.33 2.51 -15.40
CA GLY A 541 3.00 3.20 -16.51
C GLY A 541 2.31 4.49 -16.98
N GLY A 542 1.16 4.85 -16.41
CA GLY A 542 0.45 6.10 -16.73
C GLY A 542 -0.11 6.19 -18.16
N GLY A 543 -0.62 7.37 -18.53
CA GLY A 543 -1.40 7.55 -19.77
C GLY A 543 -2.85 7.09 -19.61
N THR A 544 -3.46 6.55 -20.67
CA THR A 544 -4.85 6.07 -20.66
C THR A 544 -4.91 4.61 -20.17
N PRO A 545 -5.62 4.28 -19.08
CA PRO A 545 -5.78 2.90 -18.61
C PRO A 545 -6.41 1.96 -19.65
N ARG A 546 -5.92 0.72 -19.76
CA ARG A 546 -6.41 -0.29 -20.72
C ARG A 546 -7.75 -0.93 -20.33
N GLN A 547 -8.17 -0.76 -19.07
CA GLN A 547 -9.53 -1.05 -18.60
C GLN A 547 -10.10 0.23 -17.98
N PRO A 548 -11.43 0.37 -17.86
CA PRO A 548 -12.01 1.39 -16.99
C PRO A 548 -11.46 1.26 -15.56
N LEU A 549 -11.22 2.39 -14.89
CA LEU A 549 -10.96 2.39 -13.45
C LEU A 549 -12.19 1.84 -12.72
N LEU A 550 -11.97 1.14 -11.61
CA LEU A 550 -13.06 0.76 -10.72
C LEU A 550 -13.77 2.03 -10.18
N PRO A 551 -15.10 2.00 -9.97
CA PRO A 551 -15.79 3.06 -9.25
C PRO A 551 -15.12 3.33 -7.90
N GLU A 552 -15.03 4.59 -7.49
CA GLU A 552 -14.39 4.89 -6.20
C GLU A 552 -15.21 4.32 -5.04
N LEU A 553 -14.53 3.85 -3.98
CA LEU A 553 -15.23 3.39 -2.78
C LEU A 553 -15.92 4.58 -2.11
N VAL A 554 -17.26 4.54 -2.11
CA VAL A 554 -18.09 5.49 -1.38
C VAL A 554 -18.30 4.93 0.03
N GLU A 555 -17.85 5.69 1.03
CA GLU A 555 -18.11 5.35 2.42
C GLU A 555 -19.63 5.32 2.69
N PRO A 556 -20.17 4.33 3.42
CA PRO A 556 -21.55 4.33 3.83
C PRO A 556 -21.86 5.65 4.54
N LEU A 557 -22.90 6.37 4.08
CA LEU A 557 -23.33 7.59 4.75
C LEU A 557 -23.70 7.23 6.19
N VAL A 558 -22.89 7.69 7.14
CA VAL A 558 -23.19 7.52 8.57
C VAL A 558 -24.52 8.23 8.83
N SER A 559 -25.58 7.43 8.96
CA SER A 559 -26.91 7.93 9.29
C SER A 559 -26.83 8.53 10.68
N ILE A 560 -26.73 9.87 10.75
CA ILE A 560 -26.85 10.61 12.00
C ILE A 560 -28.21 10.19 12.59
N PRO A 561 -28.25 9.51 13.76
CA PRO A 561 -29.52 9.18 14.37
C PRO A 561 -30.28 10.49 14.59
N PRO A 562 -31.59 10.56 14.29
CA PRO A 562 -32.34 11.80 14.38
C PRO A 562 -32.16 12.37 15.78
N THR A 563 -31.67 13.62 15.85
CA THR A 563 -31.41 14.30 17.11
C THR A 563 -32.67 14.23 17.96
N LEU A 564 -32.58 13.63 19.15
CA LEU A 564 -33.69 13.62 20.11
C LEU A 564 -34.22 15.06 20.23
N PRO A 565 -35.55 15.26 20.15
CA PRO A 565 -36.12 16.59 20.15
C PRO A 565 -35.70 17.31 21.42
N THR A 566 -35.08 18.49 21.28
CA THR A 566 -34.68 19.33 22.41
C THR A 566 -35.90 19.53 23.31
N PRO A 567 -35.83 19.21 24.61
CA PRO A 567 -36.95 19.45 25.51
C PRO A 567 -37.31 20.96 25.46
N PRO A 568 -38.61 21.31 25.46
CA PRO A 568 -39.04 22.69 25.31
C PRO A 568 -38.44 23.55 26.42
N ALA A 569 -37.94 24.74 26.06
CA ALA A 569 -37.27 25.63 26.98
C ALA A 569 -38.24 26.08 28.09
N THR A 570 -38.06 25.54 29.30
CA THR A 570 -38.80 25.98 30.49
C THR A 570 -38.44 27.42 30.80
N THR A 571 -39.38 28.34 30.55
CA THR A 571 -39.24 29.76 30.91
C THR A 571 -39.16 29.91 32.42
N GLN A 572 -37.95 30.03 32.96
CA GLN A 572 -37.78 30.43 34.36
C GLN A 572 -38.16 31.91 34.51
N THR A 573 -39.32 32.17 35.10
CA THR A 573 -39.70 33.50 35.57
C THR A 573 -38.84 33.87 36.78
N SER A 574 -37.90 34.80 36.60
CA SER A 574 -37.06 35.31 37.68
C SER A 574 -37.87 36.14 38.67
N ALA A 575 -38.00 35.64 39.91
CA ALA A 575 -38.57 36.39 41.02
C ALA A 575 -37.60 37.48 41.52
N PRO A 576 -38.08 38.62 42.08
CA PRO A 576 -37.20 39.68 42.59
C PRO A 576 -36.42 39.26 43.85
N VAL A 577 -35.19 39.74 43.97
CA VAL A 577 -34.35 39.55 45.16
C VAL A 577 -34.70 40.59 46.24
N PRO A 578 -35.02 40.20 47.49
CA PRO A 578 -35.21 41.14 48.59
C PRO A 578 -33.90 41.81 49.02
N ALA A 579 -33.95 43.08 49.43
CA ALA A 579 -32.77 43.81 49.91
C ALA A 579 -32.30 43.32 51.29
N THR A 580 -30.98 43.33 51.51
CA THR A 580 -30.34 42.89 52.76
C THR A 580 -30.29 44.00 53.81
N SER A 581 -30.69 43.69 55.05
CA SER A 581 -30.41 44.51 56.24
C SER A 581 -29.43 43.78 57.17
N SER A 582 -28.28 44.38 57.46
CA SER A 582 -27.26 43.80 58.35
C SER A 582 -27.67 43.90 59.82
N PRO A 583 -27.53 42.84 60.64
CA PRO A 583 -27.55 42.94 62.09
C PRO A 583 -26.20 43.47 62.61
N ALA A 584 -26.23 44.20 63.74
CA ALA A 584 -25.03 44.63 64.45
C ALA A 584 -24.58 43.60 65.51
N ILE A 585 -23.31 43.70 65.93
CA ILE A 585 -22.72 42.88 67.00
C ILE A 585 -22.98 43.55 68.36
N PRO A 586 -23.44 42.81 69.39
CA PRO A 586 -23.42 43.25 70.79
C PRO A 586 -22.18 42.72 71.55
N ASP A 587 -21.69 43.50 72.51
CA ASP A 587 -20.52 43.17 73.35
C ASP A 587 -20.86 42.44 74.67
N GLY A 588 -19.92 41.62 75.14
CA GLY A 588 -19.75 41.24 76.56
C GLY A 588 -20.58 40.05 77.07
N PRO A 589 -20.32 39.62 78.33
CA PRO A 589 -19.32 40.13 79.27
C PRO A 589 -17.91 39.55 79.09
#